data_AF-A0A839SDS9-F1
#
_entry.id   AF-A0A839SDS9-F1
#
_cell.length_a   1.000
_cell.length_b   1.000
_cell.length_c   1.000
_cell.angle_alpha   90.00
_cell.angle_beta   90.00
_cell.angle_gamma   90.00
#
_symmetry.space_group_name_H-M   'P 1'
#
loop_
_entity.id
_entity.type
_entity.pdbx_description
1 polymer ?
#
loop_
_entity_poly.entity_id
_entity_poly.type
_entity_poly.pdbx_seq_one_letter_code
_entity_poly.pdbx_strand_id
1 'polypeptide(L)'
;MVSLNKNLQKLFSIAQKTEKIIVGLMSGTSLDGLDIALCRFTENGLKTQFRLLHFTTISYQEAFKKEIQSVFAKREADLEKVCLLNAFIGNYYGELVLEALAGWGVDPGEVDLIASHGQTIYHAPKRLHLQADYPNATLQIGDGDHLAVKTGILTVSDFRQKHIAAGGEGAPLALYGDVLLGSKPGENRLLLNIGGIANLTYLPADGDYVKILCTDIGPGNTLIDAACQKYFNLPFDEDAKIALSGKVSDVLLAALLNQPFFDEVAPKTTGPELFSLDYVAIAQQQSNTLKISPEDLLCTLSAFTAKSISGFISANFKVEGLHLFTSGGGAKNPYIVNYLKTALPGATIEDTGVLGINPDAKEAILFALLGNEALCGEPVAIGNNPAALMGKFSFPL
;
A
#
# COMPACT_ATOMS: atom_id res chain seq x y z
N MET A 1 -3.75 -5.90 -45.13
CA MET A 1 -3.94 -5.50 -43.72
C MET A 1 -4.41 -4.06 -43.70
N VAL A 2 -5.46 -3.74 -42.96
CA VAL A 2 -5.87 -2.35 -42.74
C VAL A 2 -4.82 -1.70 -41.84
N SER A 3 -4.35 -0.50 -42.21
CA SER A 3 -3.42 0.26 -41.35
C SER A 3 -4.16 0.71 -40.09
N LEU A 4 -3.60 0.43 -38.92
CA LEU A 4 -4.10 0.94 -37.64
C LEU A 4 -4.06 2.48 -37.64
N ASN A 5 -4.93 3.16 -36.90
CA ASN A 5 -4.79 4.61 -36.71
C ASN A 5 -3.51 4.93 -35.91
N LYS A 6 -3.07 6.21 -35.93
CA LYS A 6 -1.83 6.65 -35.27
C LYS A 6 -1.80 6.31 -33.77
N ASN A 7 -2.93 6.40 -33.08
CA ASN A 7 -3.06 6.12 -31.66
C ASN A 7 -2.80 4.65 -31.33
N LEU A 8 -3.40 3.73 -32.10
CA LEU A 8 -3.16 2.29 -31.96
C LEU A 8 -1.75 1.90 -32.38
N GLN A 9 -1.17 2.54 -33.41
CA GLN A 9 0.23 2.34 -33.77
C GLN A 9 1.18 2.78 -32.65
N LYS A 10 0.94 3.94 -32.03
CA LYS A 10 1.74 4.45 -30.90
C LYS A 10 1.65 3.53 -29.68
N LEU A 11 0.44 3.11 -29.30
CA LEU A 11 0.23 2.13 -28.22
C LEU A 11 0.99 0.83 -28.47
N PHE A 12 0.87 0.27 -29.67
CA PHE A 12 1.58 -0.95 -30.04
C PHE A 12 3.11 -0.77 -30.00
N SER A 13 3.62 0.36 -30.52
CA SER A 13 5.04 0.68 -30.47
C SER A 13 5.56 0.83 -29.03
N ILE A 14 4.79 1.45 -28.14
CA ILE A 14 5.13 1.59 -26.72
C ILE A 14 5.18 0.22 -26.04
N ALA A 15 4.16 -0.62 -26.25
CA ALA A 15 4.09 -1.95 -25.66
C ALA A 15 5.30 -2.83 -26.02
N GLN A 16 5.84 -2.67 -27.24
CA GLN A 16 7.01 -3.39 -27.74
C GLN A 16 8.38 -2.86 -27.26
N LYS A 17 8.43 -1.69 -26.60
CA LYS A 17 9.71 -1.17 -26.08
C LYS A 17 10.28 -2.09 -25.00
N THR A 18 11.60 -2.29 -25.05
CA THR A 18 12.36 -3.02 -24.03
C THR A 18 12.37 -2.28 -22.69
N GLU A 19 12.41 -0.95 -22.74
CA GLU A 19 12.30 -0.07 -21.58
C GLU A 19 11.15 0.92 -21.78
N LYS A 20 10.38 1.17 -20.73
CA LYS A 20 9.23 2.09 -20.76
C LYS A 20 9.40 3.15 -19.68
N ILE A 21 9.18 4.41 -20.04
CA ILE A 21 9.19 5.55 -19.11
C ILE A 21 7.74 5.88 -18.74
N ILE A 22 7.36 5.58 -17.50
CA ILE A 22 5.98 5.66 -17.04
C ILE A 22 5.88 6.62 -15.86
N VAL A 23 4.96 7.59 -15.95
CA VAL A 23 4.55 8.43 -14.82
C VAL A 23 3.42 7.73 -14.08
N GLY A 24 3.60 7.43 -12.81
CA GLY A 24 2.51 6.99 -11.92
C GLY A 24 1.96 8.14 -11.11
N LEU A 25 0.63 8.23 -11.01
CA LEU A 25 -0.07 9.22 -10.20
C LEU A 25 -0.89 8.57 -9.11
N MET A 26 -0.70 9.02 -7.87
CA MET A 26 -1.55 8.66 -6.75
C MET A 26 -2.02 9.89 -5.99
N SER A 27 -3.30 9.90 -5.65
CA SER A 27 -3.89 10.86 -4.72
C SER A 27 -4.67 10.09 -3.67
N GLY A 28 -4.15 10.15 -2.44
CA GLY A 28 -4.74 9.49 -1.29
C GLY A 28 -6.07 10.11 -0.85
N THR A 29 -6.78 9.43 0.03
CA THR A 29 -8.02 9.95 0.62
C THR A 29 -7.79 11.08 1.62
N SER A 30 -6.55 11.31 2.05
CA SER A 30 -6.19 12.44 2.90
C SER A 30 -6.22 13.79 2.16
N LEU A 31 -6.20 13.77 0.82
CA LEU A 31 -6.19 14.97 -0.02
C LEU A 31 -5.00 15.91 0.27
N ASP A 32 -3.86 15.37 0.67
CA ASP A 32 -2.67 16.15 1.02
C ASP A 32 -1.95 16.69 -0.22
N GLY A 33 -1.98 15.94 -1.33
CA GLY A 33 -1.35 16.32 -2.59
C GLY A 33 -1.45 15.23 -3.65
N LEU A 34 -0.83 15.49 -4.80
CA LEU A 34 -0.63 14.53 -5.87
C LEU A 34 0.80 13.99 -5.82
N ASP A 35 0.93 12.70 -5.60
CA ASP A 35 2.19 11.97 -5.73
C ASP A 35 2.45 11.65 -7.20
N ILE A 36 3.61 12.05 -7.70
CA ILE A 36 4.03 11.88 -9.10
C ILE A 36 5.38 11.16 -9.09
N ALA A 37 5.39 9.92 -9.60
CA ALA A 37 6.62 9.13 -9.74
C ALA A 37 6.93 8.88 -11.21
N LEU A 38 8.11 9.29 -11.67
CA LEU A 38 8.64 8.91 -12.97
C LEU A 38 9.51 7.66 -12.82
N CYS A 39 9.07 6.57 -13.43
CA CYS A 39 9.73 5.27 -13.33
C CYS A 39 10.19 4.78 -14.69
N ARG A 40 11.33 4.08 -14.71
CA ARG A 40 11.74 3.23 -15.83
C ARG A 40 11.41 1.79 -15.50
N PHE A 41 10.70 1.12 -16.39
CA PHE A 41 10.40 -0.31 -16.29
C PHE A 41 11.02 -1.10 -17.43
N THR A 42 11.44 -2.32 -17.13
CA THR A 42 11.77 -3.37 -18.10
C THR A 42 11.03 -4.65 -17.74
N GLU A 43 10.79 -5.50 -18.75
CA GLU A 43 10.02 -6.75 -18.60
C GLU A 43 8.60 -6.51 -18.05
N ASN A 44 7.97 -7.56 -17.50
CA ASN A 44 6.64 -7.56 -16.90
C ASN A 44 6.48 -8.76 -15.93
N GLY A 45 5.38 -8.82 -15.18
CA GLY A 45 5.11 -9.88 -14.23
C GLY A 45 6.22 -10.02 -13.18
N LEU A 46 6.55 -11.25 -12.76
CA LEU A 46 7.63 -11.52 -11.77
C LEU A 46 9.05 -11.20 -12.28
N LYS A 47 9.20 -10.88 -13.57
CA LYS A 47 10.48 -10.47 -14.16
C LYS A 47 10.65 -8.95 -14.17
N THR A 48 9.60 -8.20 -13.80
CA THR A 48 9.62 -6.74 -13.82
C THR A 48 10.81 -6.22 -13.04
N GLN A 49 11.56 -5.32 -13.67
CA GLN A 49 12.55 -4.51 -12.98
C GLN A 49 12.14 -3.05 -13.13
N PHE A 50 12.39 -2.27 -12.07
CA PHE A 50 12.06 -0.87 -12.08
C PHE A 50 13.18 -0.02 -11.50
N ARG A 51 13.20 1.25 -11.91
CA ARG A 51 14.00 2.30 -11.28
C ARG A 51 13.16 3.55 -11.14
N LEU A 52 13.06 4.08 -9.92
CA LEU A 52 12.54 5.42 -9.68
C LEU A 52 13.56 6.44 -10.23
N LEU A 53 13.16 7.23 -11.21
CA LEU A 53 13.98 8.29 -11.79
C LEU A 53 13.78 9.61 -11.04
N HIS A 54 12.51 9.98 -10.84
CA HIS A 54 12.11 11.18 -10.13
C HIS A 54 10.83 10.95 -9.32
N PHE A 55 10.68 11.71 -8.25
CA PHE A 55 9.48 11.71 -7.42
C PHE A 55 9.23 13.11 -6.86
N THR A 56 7.97 13.50 -6.78
CA THR A 56 7.53 14.68 -6.04
C THR A 56 6.10 14.48 -5.54
N THR A 57 5.78 15.16 -4.45
CA THR A 57 4.41 15.34 -3.97
C THR A 57 4.07 16.82 -4.10
N ILE A 58 3.08 17.14 -4.94
CA ILE A 58 2.61 18.52 -5.06
C ILE A 58 1.37 18.70 -4.18
N SER A 59 1.50 19.49 -3.12
CA SER A 59 0.41 19.73 -2.18
C SER A 59 -0.77 20.43 -2.84
N TYR A 60 -1.99 19.98 -2.51
CA TYR A 60 -3.19 20.64 -3.00
C TYR A 60 -3.43 21.96 -2.30
N GLN A 61 -3.84 22.95 -3.08
CA GLN A 61 -4.36 24.20 -2.53
C GLN A 61 -5.68 23.94 -1.80
N GLU A 62 -5.94 24.69 -0.73
CA GLU A 62 -7.16 24.54 0.08
C GLU A 62 -8.45 24.69 -0.73
N ALA A 63 -8.44 25.50 -1.79
CA ALA A 63 -9.57 25.60 -2.72
C ALA A 63 -9.86 24.25 -3.38
N PHE A 64 -8.85 23.58 -3.93
CA PHE A 64 -9.00 22.26 -4.56
C PHE A 64 -9.50 21.22 -3.55
N LYS A 65 -8.94 21.19 -2.33
CA LYS A 65 -9.39 20.25 -1.28
C LYS A 65 -10.87 20.44 -0.95
N LYS A 66 -11.32 21.68 -0.78
CA LYS A 66 -12.74 22.00 -0.50
C LYS A 66 -13.67 21.51 -1.61
N GLU A 67 -13.24 21.64 -2.86
CA GLU A 67 -14.00 21.15 -4.00
C GLU A 67 -14.18 19.62 -3.97
N ILE A 68 -13.12 18.86 -3.69
CA ILE A 68 -13.21 17.39 -3.57
C ILE A 68 -14.03 16.96 -2.35
N GLN A 69 -13.81 17.61 -1.20
CA GLN A 69 -14.57 17.35 0.03
C GLN A 69 -16.08 17.58 -0.13
N SER A 70 -16.50 18.38 -1.12
CA SER A 70 -17.92 18.59 -1.41
C SER A 70 -18.63 17.30 -1.87
N VAL A 71 -17.90 16.35 -2.49
CA VAL A 71 -18.44 15.09 -3.02
C VAL A 71 -17.84 13.82 -2.39
N PHE A 72 -16.70 13.93 -1.70
CA PHE A 72 -15.96 12.79 -1.13
C PHE A 72 -16.74 12.05 -0.03
N ALA A 73 -16.86 10.72 -0.18
CA ALA A 73 -17.46 9.79 0.76
C ALA A 73 -18.91 10.12 1.16
N LYS A 74 -19.66 10.81 0.29
CA LYS A 74 -21.07 11.14 0.51
C LYS A 74 -22.00 10.24 -0.31
N ARG A 75 -23.08 9.77 0.32
CA ARG A 75 -24.15 9.04 -0.37
C ARG A 75 -24.96 9.95 -1.30
N GLU A 76 -25.15 11.19 -0.89
CA GLU A 76 -25.83 12.23 -1.67
C GLU A 76 -24.79 13.27 -2.10
N ALA A 77 -24.68 13.48 -3.40
CA ALA A 77 -23.79 14.47 -4.00
C ALA A 77 -24.50 15.14 -5.17
N ASP A 78 -24.14 16.39 -5.43
CA ASP A 78 -24.55 17.09 -6.63
C ASP A 78 -23.91 16.41 -7.86
N LEU A 79 -24.74 15.82 -8.73
CA LEU A 79 -24.28 15.07 -9.90
C LEU A 79 -23.62 15.98 -10.94
N GLU A 80 -24.11 17.21 -11.11
CA GLU A 80 -23.46 18.20 -11.97
C GLU A 80 -22.06 18.51 -11.42
N LYS A 81 -21.94 18.67 -10.09
CA LYS A 81 -20.65 18.89 -9.45
C LYS A 81 -19.68 17.73 -9.67
N VAL A 82 -20.12 16.48 -9.51
CA VAL A 82 -19.28 15.29 -9.77
C VAL A 82 -18.82 15.26 -11.23
N CYS A 83 -19.71 15.56 -12.18
CA CYS A 83 -19.39 15.61 -13.61
C CYS A 83 -18.33 16.68 -13.91
N LEU A 84 -18.49 17.89 -13.38
CA LEU A 84 -17.54 18.99 -13.54
C LEU A 84 -16.19 18.66 -12.91
N LEU A 85 -16.19 18.08 -11.70
CA LEU A 85 -14.94 17.70 -11.01
C LEU A 85 -14.16 16.63 -11.78
N ASN A 86 -14.82 15.70 -12.46
CA ASN A 86 -14.13 14.68 -13.25
C ASN A 86 -13.22 15.29 -14.33
N ALA A 87 -13.76 16.23 -15.12
CA ALA A 87 -13.00 16.94 -16.14
C ALA A 87 -11.98 17.91 -15.53
N PHE A 88 -12.37 18.64 -14.49
CA PHE A 88 -11.50 19.61 -13.80
C PHE A 88 -10.25 18.94 -13.23
N ILE A 89 -10.39 17.82 -12.53
CA ILE A 89 -9.26 17.08 -11.93
C ILE A 89 -8.35 16.51 -13.03
N GLY A 90 -8.91 15.98 -14.13
CA GLY A 90 -8.09 15.47 -15.24
C GLY A 90 -7.17 16.54 -15.82
N ASN A 91 -7.71 17.75 -16.05
CA ASN A 91 -6.91 18.90 -16.48
C ASN A 91 -5.90 19.34 -15.42
N TYR A 92 -6.32 19.47 -14.17
CA TYR A 92 -5.47 19.91 -13.06
C TYR A 92 -4.29 18.96 -12.83
N TYR A 93 -4.52 17.65 -12.81
CA TYR A 93 -3.44 16.67 -12.72
C TYR A 93 -2.51 16.74 -13.94
N GLY A 94 -3.05 17.03 -15.13
CA GLY A 94 -2.23 17.27 -16.33
C GLY A 94 -1.30 18.47 -16.17
N GLU A 95 -1.76 19.55 -15.53
CA GLU A 95 -0.92 20.72 -15.20
C GLU A 95 0.20 20.34 -14.22
N LEU A 96 -0.16 19.62 -13.15
CA LEU A 96 0.81 19.16 -12.14
C LEU A 96 1.86 18.20 -12.73
N VAL A 97 1.46 17.32 -13.65
CA VAL A 97 2.41 16.44 -14.36
C VAL A 97 3.36 17.24 -15.23
N LEU A 98 2.87 18.20 -16.01
CA LEU A 98 3.73 19.05 -16.85
C LEU A 98 4.66 19.92 -16.00
N GLU A 99 4.18 20.44 -14.86
CA GLU A 99 5.01 21.17 -13.89
C GLU A 99 6.14 20.28 -13.34
N ALA A 100 5.82 19.05 -12.91
CA ALA A 100 6.81 18.11 -12.41
C ALA A 100 7.84 17.73 -13.48
N LEU A 101 7.40 17.39 -14.70
CA LEU A 101 8.29 17.07 -15.82
C LEU A 101 9.21 18.24 -16.16
N ALA A 102 8.68 19.47 -16.22
CA ALA A 102 9.49 20.66 -16.44
C ALA A 102 10.51 20.89 -15.32
N GLY A 103 10.12 20.71 -14.06
CA GLY A 103 11.01 20.77 -12.90
C GLY A 103 12.13 19.73 -12.91
N TRP A 104 11.91 18.58 -13.56
CA TRP A 104 12.91 17.53 -13.77
C TRP A 104 13.70 17.67 -15.07
N GLY A 105 13.34 18.62 -15.93
CA GLY A 105 13.95 18.79 -17.26
C GLY A 105 13.64 17.65 -18.22
N VAL A 106 12.51 16.97 -18.06
CA VAL A 106 12.07 15.85 -18.90
C VAL A 106 11.06 16.36 -19.93
N ASP A 107 11.29 16.07 -21.21
CA ASP A 107 10.33 16.38 -22.27
C ASP A 107 9.12 15.43 -22.15
N PRO A 108 7.87 15.93 -22.11
CA PRO A 108 6.68 15.08 -22.17
C PRO A 108 6.70 14.03 -23.31
N GLY A 109 7.36 14.32 -24.44
CA GLY A 109 7.54 13.38 -25.55
C GLY A 109 8.40 12.15 -25.24
N GLU A 110 9.20 12.18 -24.17
CA GLU A 110 10.00 11.05 -23.69
C GLU A 110 9.21 10.10 -22.78
N VAL A 111 8.05 10.53 -22.28
CA VAL A 111 7.18 9.73 -21.42
C VAL A 111 6.26 8.86 -22.27
N ASP A 112 6.29 7.56 -22.03
CA ASP A 112 5.50 6.58 -22.78
C ASP A 112 4.05 6.53 -22.32
N LEU A 113 3.84 6.60 -21.01
CA LEU A 113 2.53 6.37 -20.40
C LEU A 113 2.40 7.18 -19.10
N ILE A 114 1.20 7.73 -18.86
CA ILE A 114 0.75 8.12 -17.53
C ILE A 114 -0.19 7.05 -17.00
N ALA A 115 0.06 6.57 -15.79
CA ALA A 115 -0.80 5.65 -15.06
C ALA A 115 -1.44 6.38 -13.89
N SER A 116 -2.72 6.74 -14.04
CA SER A 116 -3.44 7.57 -13.07
C SER A 116 -4.46 6.77 -12.26
N HIS A 117 -4.30 6.75 -10.94
CA HIS A 117 -5.36 6.27 -10.05
C HIS A 117 -6.62 7.14 -10.14
N GLY A 118 -6.45 8.45 -10.34
CA GLY A 118 -7.47 9.47 -10.13
C GLY A 118 -7.67 9.79 -8.64
N GLN A 119 -8.80 10.40 -8.33
CA GLN A 119 -9.25 10.71 -6.98
C GLN A 119 -10.44 9.83 -6.62
N THR A 120 -10.29 8.94 -5.64
CA THR A 120 -11.45 8.20 -5.11
C THR A 120 -12.42 9.19 -4.48
N ILE A 121 -13.68 9.17 -4.93
CA ILE A 121 -14.77 9.90 -4.27
C ILE A 121 -15.76 8.98 -3.58
N TYR A 122 -15.88 7.72 -4.01
CA TYR A 122 -16.69 6.74 -3.32
C TYR A 122 -16.19 5.30 -3.54
N HIS A 123 -16.26 4.49 -2.50
CA HIS A 123 -15.96 3.06 -2.56
C HIS A 123 -17.03 2.29 -1.80
N ALA A 124 -17.71 1.36 -2.48
CA ALA A 124 -18.90 0.67 -2.01
C ALA A 124 -18.76 -0.85 -2.22
N PRO A 125 -18.00 -1.55 -1.36
CA PRO A 125 -17.97 -3.01 -1.40
C PRO A 125 -19.26 -3.61 -0.83
N LYS A 126 -19.67 -4.78 -1.32
CA LYS A 126 -20.91 -5.49 -0.94
C LYS A 126 -21.09 -5.62 0.56
N ARG A 127 -20.01 -5.98 1.26
CA ARG A 127 -19.98 -6.15 2.72
C ARG A 127 -20.31 -4.87 3.50
N LEU A 128 -20.19 -3.69 2.88
CA LEU A 128 -20.49 -2.40 3.52
C LEU A 128 -21.83 -1.82 3.07
N HIS A 129 -22.18 -1.88 1.78
CA HIS A 129 -23.45 -1.31 1.31
C HIS A 129 -24.66 -2.23 1.55
N LEU A 130 -24.44 -3.55 1.69
CA LEU A 130 -25.46 -4.55 2.07
C LEU A 130 -26.73 -4.57 1.19
N GLN A 131 -26.60 -4.16 -0.07
CA GLN A 131 -27.70 -4.19 -1.06
C GLN A 131 -27.50 -5.41 -1.97
N ALA A 132 -28.38 -6.40 -1.84
CA ALA A 132 -28.21 -7.72 -2.46
C ALA A 132 -28.09 -7.68 -3.99
N ASP A 133 -28.81 -6.76 -4.65
CA ASP A 133 -28.88 -6.69 -6.11
C ASP A 133 -27.68 -5.98 -6.76
N TYR A 134 -26.82 -5.33 -5.97
CA TYR A 134 -25.70 -4.55 -6.48
C TYR A 134 -24.35 -5.26 -6.28
N PRO A 135 -23.44 -5.22 -7.29
CA PRO A 135 -22.07 -5.69 -7.14
C PRO A 135 -21.23 -4.77 -6.23
N ASN A 136 -19.97 -5.14 -5.97
CA ASN A 136 -18.99 -4.17 -5.49
C ASN A 136 -18.97 -2.98 -6.47
N ALA A 137 -18.80 -1.76 -5.95
CA ALA A 137 -18.72 -0.57 -6.78
C ALA A 137 -17.65 0.39 -6.26
N THR A 138 -17.11 1.21 -7.16
CA THR A 138 -16.08 2.21 -6.88
C THR A 138 -16.20 3.34 -7.86
N LEU A 139 -15.87 4.56 -7.43
CA LEU A 139 -15.81 5.71 -8.30
C LEU A 139 -14.55 6.53 -7.98
N GLN A 140 -13.65 6.53 -8.96
CA GLN A 140 -12.52 7.43 -9.06
C GLN A 140 -12.89 8.47 -10.12
N ILE A 141 -12.59 9.74 -9.86
CA ILE A 141 -12.75 10.84 -10.83
C ILE A 141 -11.39 11.48 -11.13
N GLY A 142 -11.30 12.20 -12.24
CA GLY A 142 -10.04 12.63 -12.83
C GLY A 142 -9.91 11.98 -14.19
N ASP A 143 -10.56 12.61 -15.17
CA ASP A 143 -10.77 12.02 -16.49
C ASP A 143 -9.44 11.77 -17.22
N GLY A 144 -9.23 10.51 -17.62
CA GLY A 144 -8.06 10.08 -18.37
C GLY A 144 -7.95 10.74 -19.73
N ASP A 145 -9.07 11.06 -20.39
CA ASP A 145 -9.04 11.73 -21.71
C ASP A 145 -8.57 13.18 -21.57
N HIS A 146 -9.09 13.92 -20.57
CA HIS A 146 -8.59 15.27 -20.28
C HIS A 146 -7.10 15.26 -19.94
N LEU A 147 -6.65 14.30 -19.12
CA LEU A 147 -5.24 14.15 -18.77
C LEU A 147 -4.36 13.84 -20.00
N ALA A 148 -4.78 12.90 -20.86
CA ALA A 148 -4.06 12.53 -22.07
C ALA A 148 -3.97 13.69 -23.08
N VAL A 149 -5.08 14.40 -23.30
CA VAL A 149 -5.12 15.56 -24.21
C VAL A 149 -4.29 16.72 -23.66
N LYS A 150 -4.36 17.00 -22.36
CA LYS A 150 -3.62 18.09 -21.71
C LYS A 150 -2.10 17.87 -21.79
N THR A 151 -1.65 16.64 -21.58
CA THR A 151 -0.22 16.31 -21.51
C THR A 151 0.38 15.88 -22.84
N GLY A 152 -0.44 15.43 -23.79
CA GLY A 152 0.03 14.78 -25.03
C GLY A 152 0.54 13.35 -24.83
N ILE A 153 0.37 12.79 -23.63
CA ILE A 153 0.90 11.47 -23.23
C ILE A 153 -0.25 10.46 -23.18
N LEU A 154 -0.01 9.23 -23.66
CA LEU A 154 -0.97 8.13 -23.52
C LEU A 154 -1.26 7.92 -22.03
N THR A 155 -2.54 7.85 -21.66
CA THR A 155 -2.92 7.68 -20.25
C THR A 155 -3.66 6.38 -20.06
N VAL A 156 -3.35 5.65 -18.98
CA VAL A 156 -4.16 4.57 -18.45
C VAL A 156 -4.73 4.99 -17.10
N SER A 157 -6.02 4.78 -16.90
CA SER A 157 -6.75 5.15 -15.67
C SER A 157 -7.76 4.08 -15.26
N ASP A 158 -8.55 4.29 -14.20
CA ASP A 158 -9.67 3.41 -13.80
C ASP A 158 -9.29 1.96 -13.43
N PHE A 159 -8.14 1.77 -12.78
CA PHE A 159 -7.64 0.45 -12.39
C PHE A 159 -8.64 -0.38 -11.55
N ARG A 160 -9.24 0.25 -10.53
CA ARG A 160 -10.14 -0.43 -9.58
C ARG A 160 -11.40 -0.96 -10.24
N GLN A 161 -11.93 -0.25 -11.24
CA GLN A 161 -13.17 -0.66 -11.91
C GLN A 161 -12.99 -1.99 -12.65
N LYS A 162 -11.84 -2.21 -13.30
CA LYS A 162 -11.56 -3.49 -13.97
C LYS A 162 -11.44 -4.63 -12.96
N HIS A 163 -10.76 -4.38 -11.83
CA HIS A 163 -10.64 -5.37 -10.75
C HIS A 163 -12.02 -5.76 -10.19
N ILE A 164 -12.92 -4.79 -10.00
CA ILE A 164 -14.31 -5.04 -9.58
C ILE A 164 -15.10 -5.81 -10.65
N ALA A 165 -14.97 -5.41 -11.92
CA ALA A 165 -15.62 -6.11 -13.03
C ALA A 165 -15.18 -7.58 -13.15
N ALA A 166 -13.95 -7.88 -12.74
CA ALA A 166 -13.41 -9.23 -12.67
C ALA A 166 -13.81 -9.99 -11.38
N GLY A 167 -14.62 -9.40 -10.51
CA GLY A 167 -15.19 -10.05 -9.31
C GLY A 167 -14.51 -9.69 -7.98
N GLY A 168 -13.46 -8.87 -7.98
CA GLY A 168 -12.80 -8.42 -6.76
C GLY A 168 -13.49 -7.23 -6.08
N GLU A 169 -12.93 -6.75 -4.97
CA GLU A 169 -13.45 -5.56 -4.27
C GLU A 169 -12.91 -4.23 -4.84
N GLY A 170 -11.78 -4.25 -5.57
CA GLY A 170 -11.14 -3.04 -6.13
C GLY A 170 -10.09 -2.42 -5.20
N ALA A 171 -9.84 -3.05 -4.05
CA ALA A 171 -8.83 -2.68 -3.09
C ALA A 171 -8.48 -3.91 -2.20
N PRO A 172 -7.28 -3.94 -1.58
CA PRO A 172 -6.13 -3.08 -1.87
C PRO A 172 -5.41 -3.53 -3.16
N LEU A 173 -5.10 -2.58 -4.05
CA LEU A 173 -4.26 -2.89 -5.22
C LEU A 173 -2.75 -2.92 -4.88
N ALA A 174 -2.40 -2.46 -3.66
CA ALA A 174 -1.06 -2.50 -3.08
C ALA A 174 -0.35 -3.85 -3.25
N LEU A 175 -1.12 -4.94 -3.12
CA LEU A 175 -0.62 -6.31 -3.19
C LEU A 175 0.06 -6.63 -4.52
N TYR A 176 -0.41 -6.07 -5.64
CA TYR A 176 0.22 -6.31 -6.95
C TYR A 176 1.63 -5.72 -6.99
N GLY A 177 1.85 -4.54 -6.42
CA GLY A 177 3.18 -3.94 -6.31
C GLY A 177 4.09 -4.75 -5.39
N ASP A 178 3.58 -5.14 -4.22
CA ASP A 178 4.32 -5.98 -3.27
C ASP A 178 4.77 -7.30 -3.92
N VAL A 179 3.90 -7.94 -4.70
CA VAL A 179 4.22 -9.20 -5.36
C VAL A 179 5.19 -9.00 -6.52
N LEU A 180 4.89 -8.11 -7.46
CA LEU A 180 5.69 -8.01 -8.70
C LEU A 180 7.04 -7.34 -8.46
N LEU A 181 7.15 -6.42 -7.49
CA LEU A 181 8.42 -5.73 -7.17
C LEU A 181 9.17 -6.40 -6.01
N GLY A 182 8.45 -7.07 -5.11
CA GLY A 182 9.05 -7.74 -3.95
C GLY A 182 9.52 -9.15 -4.23
N SER A 183 8.94 -9.87 -5.20
CA SER A 183 9.29 -11.27 -5.46
C SER A 183 10.68 -11.39 -6.07
N LYS A 184 11.38 -12.48 -5.74
CA LYS A 184 12.64 -12.84 -6.41
C LYS A 184 12.74 -14.35 -6.52
N PRO A 185 12.85 -14.91 -7.75
CA PRO A 185 13.01 -16.34 -7.94
C PRO A 185 14.18 -16.89 -7.11
N GLY A 186 13.93 -17.97 -6.37
CA GLY A 186 14.91 -18.61 -5.50
C GLY A 186 14.97 -18.07 -4.06
N GLU A 187 14.25 -17.00 -3.73
CA GLU A 187 14.22 -16.43 -2.38
C GLU A 187 12.82 -16.42 -1.79
N ASN A 188 12.66 -16.98 -0.58
CA ASN A 188 11.46 -16.77 0.20
C ASN A 188 11.55 -15.39 0.85
N ARG A 189 10.55 -14.54 0.61
CA ARG A 189 10.54 -13.16 1.09
C ARG A 189 9.29 -12.87 1.89
N LEU A 190 9.43 -12.04 2.90
CA LEU A 190 8.35 -11.46 3.68
C LEU A 190 8.45 -9.94 3.59
N LEU A 191 7.41 -9.29 3.08
CA LEU A 191 7.27 -7.85 3.21
C LEU A 191 6.42 -7.59 4.47
N LEU A 192 7.05 -7.07 5.52
CA LEU A 192 6.42 -6.83 6.82
C LEU A 192 6.24 -5.32 7.04
N ASN A 193 5.00 -4.86 7.01
CA ASN A 193 4.68 -3.49 7.39
C ASN A 193 4.30 -3.43 8.88
N ILE A 194 5.02 -2.62 9.66
CA ILE A 194 4.78 -2.39 11.08
C ILE A 194 4.16 -0.99 11.23
N GLY A 195 2.88 -0.88 10.86
CA GLY A 195 2.06 0.32 11.05
C GLY A 195 1.38 0.31 12.42
N GLY A 196 0.16 0.86 12.54
CA GLY A 196 -0.65 0.65 13.74
C GLY A 196 -0.93 -0.83 13.99
N ILE A 197 -1.29 -1.55 12.93
CA ILE A 197 -1.35 -3.02 12.85
C ILE A 197 -0.16 -3.51 12.03
N ALA A 198 0.43 -4.63 12.46
CA ALA A 198 1.48 -5.30 11.71
C ALA A 198 0.84 -6.26 10.70
N ASN A 199 1.22 -6.13 9.43
CA ASN A 199 0.76 -7.01 8.36
C ASN A 199 1.93 -7.49 7.50
N LEU A 200 1.73 -8.63 6.85
CA LEU A 200 2.77 -9.33 6.12
C LEU A 200 2.24 -9.85 4.79
N THR A 201 3.10 -9.73 3.77
CA THR A 201 2.95 -10.41 2.48
C THR A 201 4.08 -11.43 2.32
N TYR A 202 3.75 -12.72 2.26
CA TYR A 202 4.70 -13.80 1.92
C TYR A 202 4.78 -13.98 0.41
N LEU A 203 6.02 -14.00 -0.08
CA LEU A 203 6.37 -14.16 -1.49
C LEU A 203 7.24 -15.43 -1.61
N PRO A 204 6.72 -16.50 -2.24
CA PRO A 204 7.40 -17.78 -2.28
C PRO A 204 8.52 -17.78 -3.33
N ALA A 205 9.61 -18.49 -3.03
CA ALA A 205 10.78 -18.61 -3.89
C ALA A 205 10.49 -19.20 -5.29
N ASP A 206 9.44 -20.01 -5.40
CA ASP A 206 9.02 -20.65 -6.66
C ASP A 206 8.10 -19.77 -7.52
N GLY A 207 7.72 -18.58 -7.03
CA GLY A 207 6.85 -17.65 -7.74
C GLY A 207 5.40 -18.12 -7.86
N ASP A 208 4.98 -19.13 -7.08
CA ASP A 208 3.60 -19.62 -7.11
C ASP A 208 2.64 -18.61 -6.46
N TYR A 209 1.87 -17.90 -7.29
CA TYR A 209 0.92 -16.88 -6.83
C TYR A 209 -0.16 -17.42 -5.87
N VAL A 210 -0.45 -18.73 -5.88
CA VAL A 210 -1.44 -19.35 -4.99
C VAL A 210 -0.92 -19.44 -3.56
N LYS A 211 0.40 -19.53 -3.37
CA LYS A 211 1.04 -19.59 -2.05
C LYS A 211 1.29 -18.22 -1.43
N ILE A 212 1.03 -17.14 -2.18
CA ILE A 212 1.14 -15.78 -1.66
C ILE A 212 0.11 -15.59 -0.56
N LEU A 213 0.59 -15.19 0.61
CA LEU A 213 -0.23 -14.93 1.78
C LEU A 213 -0.11 -13.46 2.17
N CYS A 214 -1.23 -12.76 2.25
CA CYS A 214 -1.31 -11.41 2.81
C CYS A 214 -2.25 -11.47 4.02
N THR A 215 -1.77 -11.06 5.20
CA THR A 215 -2.53 -11.18 6.45
C THR A 215 -2.06 -10.16 7.48
N ASP A 216 -2.97 -9.77 8.37
CA ASP A 216 -2.60 -9.10 9.60
C ASP A 216 -2.05 -10.13 10.60
N ILE A 217 -1.02 -9.73 11.35
CA ILE A 217 -0.36 -10.57 12.36
C ILE A 217 -0.82 -10.19 13.77
N GLY A 218 -1.14 -8.92 14.01
CA GLY A 218 -1.46 -8.38 15.32
C GLY A 218 -1.13 -6.89 15.43
N PRO A 219 -1.00 -6.34 16.65
CA PRO A 219 -0.65 -4.95 16.82
C PRO A 219 0.76 -4.67 16.28
N GLY A 220 0.93 -3.52 15.64
CA GLY A 220 2.22 -2.88 15.42
C GLY A 220 2.39 -1.78 16.48
N ASN A 221 2.33 -0.52 16.07
CA ASN A 221 2.51 0.62 16.96
C ASN A 221 1.24 1.04 17.72
N THR A 222 0.04 0.57 17.37
CA THR A 222 -1.22 1.16 17.88
C THR A 222 -1.30 1.19 19.41
N LEU A 223 -0.85 0.11 20.08
CA LEU A 223 -0.85 0.02 21.55
C LEU A 223 0.30 0.80 22.19
N ILE A 224 1.45 0.85 21.51
CA ILE A 224 2.64 1.58 21.95
C ILE A 224 2.32 3.09 21.93
N ASP A 225 1.81 3.58 20.80
CA ASP A 225 1.43 4.99 20.60
C ASP A 225 0.32 5.40 21.57
N ALA A 226 -0.70 4.54 21.75
CA ALA A 226 -1.77 4.80 22.72
C ALA A 226 -1.25 4.89 24.17
N ALA A 227 -0.28 4.06 24.55
CA ALA A 227 0.35 4.13 25.87
C ALA A 227 1.25 5.37 26.02
N CYS A 228 2.03 5.73 24.99
CA CYS A 228 2.80 6.98 24.94
C CYS A 228 1.89 8.19 25.16
N GLN A 229 0.78 8.25 24.43
CA GLN A 229 -0.15 9.35 24.54
C GLN A 229 -0.79 9.43 25.93
N LYS A 230 -1.16 8.28 26.50
CA LYS A 230 -1.83 8.20 27.80
C LYS A 230 -0.92 8.56 28.99
N TYR A 231 0.31 8.07 29.00
CA TYR A 231 1.17 8.14 30.19
C TYR A 231 2.30 9.15 30.08
N PHE A 232 2.71 9.52 28.87
CA PHE A 232 3.85 10.41 28.62
C PHE A 232 3.47 11.67 27.84
N ASN A 233 2.23 11.77 27.36
CA ASN A 233 1.75 12.86 26.49
C ASN A 233 2.62 13.04 25.23
N LEU A 234 3.10 11.91 24.68
CA LEU A 234 3.88 11.84 23.45
C LEU A 234 3.11 11.08 22.39
N PRO A 235 3.23 11.45 21.09
CA PRO A 235 2.50 10.78 20.02
C PRO A 235 2.99 9.33 19.76
N PHE A 236 4.28 9.06 20.00
CA PHE A 236 4.91 7.74 19.85
C PHE A 236 6.20 7.66 20.68
N ASP A 237 6.78 6.46 20.84
CA ASP A 237 8.08 6.25 21.53
C ASP A 237 9.24 6.40 20.54
N GLU A 238 9.80 7.61 20.47
CA GLU A 238 10.92 7.90 19.57
C GLU A 238 12.17 7.07 19.92
N ASP A 239 12.69 6.34 18.94
CA ASP A 239 13.81 5.40 19.07
C ASP A 239 13.64 4.35 20.18
N ALA A 240 12.39 4.05 20.56
CA ALA A 240 12.06 3.16 21.67
C ALA A 240 12.72 3.54 23.02
N LYS A 241 13.01 4.82 23.25
CA LYS A 241 13.75 5.30 24.43
C LYS A 241 13.05 4.90 25.73
N ILE A 242 11.73 5.01 25.79
CA ILE A 242 10.97 4.70 26.99
C ILE A 242 10.87 3.18 27.15
N ALA A 243 10.54 2.44 26.08
CA ALA A 243 10.47 0.98 26.13
C ALA A 243 11.81 0.34 26.52
N LEU A 244 12.95 0.89 26.08
CA LEU A 244 14.30 0.42 26.44
C LEU A 244 14.68 0.74 27.90
N SER A 245 14.01 1.70 28.54
CA SER A 245 14.23 2.04 29.96
C SER A 245 13.45 1.12 30.92
N GLY A 246 12.38 0.49 30.43
CA GLY A 246 11.54 -0.42 31.18
C GLY A 246 12.03 -1.86 31.17
N LYS A 247 11.29 -2.71 31.86
CA LYS A 247 11.46 -4.17 31.89
C LYS A 247 10.18 -4.85 31.45
N VAL A 248 10.34 -5.91 30.65
CA VAL A 248 9.20 -6.72 30.22
C VAL A 248 8.58 -7.42 31.42
N SER A 249 7.26 -7.30 31.56
CA SER A 249 6.48 -8.12 32.48
C SER A 249 6.04 -9.40 31.77
N ASP A 250 6.71 -10.52 32.07
CA ASP A 250 6.42 -11.81 31.43
C ASP A 250 4.97 -12.28 31.67
N VAL A 251 4.42 -11.98 32.85
CA VAL A 251 3.02 -12.35 33.20
C VAL A 251 1.99 -11.53 32.41
N LEU A 252 2.25 -10.25 32.17
CA LEU A 252 1.38 -9.42 31.33
C LEU A 252 1.56 -9.78 29.86
N LEU A 253 2.79 -10.02 29.40
CA LEU A 253 3.08 -10.46 28.04
C LEU A 253 2.38 -11.78 27.71
N ALA A 254 2.39 -12.74 28.63
CA ALA A 254 1.68 -14.00 28.47
C ALA A 254 0.15 -13.79 28.38
N ALA A 255 -0.41 -12.91 29.21
CA ALA A 255 -1.84 -12.57 29.13
C ALA A 255 -2.20 -11.88 27.81
N LEU A 256 -1.35 -10.97 27.32
CA LEU A 256 -1.51 -10.29 26.03
C LEU A 256 -1.38 -11.23 24.84
N LEU A 257 -0.60 -12.30 24.92
CA LEU A 257 -0.48 -13.29 23.86
C LEU A 257 -1.60 -14.35 23.90
N ASN A 258 -2.32 -14.45 25.02
CA ASN A 258 -3.44 -15.39 25.19
C ASN A 258 -4.75 -14.81 24.61
N GLN A 259 -4.71 -14.43 23.33
CA GLN A 259 -5.84 -13.91 22.60
C GLN A 259 -6.16 -14.83 21.41
N PRO A 260 -7.39 -15.39 21.34
CA PRO A 260 -7.87 -16.24 20.24
C PRO A 260 -7.47 -15.83 18.82
N PHE A 261 -7.39 -14.53 18.53
CA PHE A 261 -6.94 -14.04 17.22
C PHE A 261 -5.59 -14.63 16.79
N PHE A 262 -4.65 -14.89 17.71
CA PHE A 262 -3.35 -15.45 17.35
C PHE A 262 -3.42 -16.91 16.88
N ASP A 263 -4.46 -17.66 17.30
CA ASP A 263 -4.69 -19.06 16.91
C ASP A 263 -5.50 -19.20 15.61
N GLU A 264 -6.05 -18.09 15.08
CA GLU A 264 -6.79 -18.10 13.82
C GLU A 264 -5.89 -18.43 12.62
N VAL A 265 -6.45 -19.19 11.65
CA VAL A 265 -5.79 -19.53 10.39
C VAL A 265 -5.76 -18.30 9.47
N ALA A 266 -4.61 -18.04 8.83
CA ALA A 266 -4.48 -16.96 7.87
C ALA A 266 -5.13 -17.31 6.51
N PRO A 267 -5.60 -16.34 5.71
CA PRO A 267 -5.54 -14.90 5.96
C PRO A 267 -6.58 -14.42 6.97
N LYS A 268 -6.17 -13.50 7.84
CA LYS A 268 -7.00 -12.85 8.85
C LYS A 268 -6.72 -11.35 8.89
N THR A 269 -7.68 -10.58 9.38
CA THR A 269 -7.57 -9.12 9.49
C THR A 269 -7.97 -8.65 10.88
N THR A 270 -7.38 -7.56 11.35
CA THR A 270 -7.66 -7.00 12.67
C THR A 270 -7.40 -5.49 12.70
N GLY A 271 -7.68 -4.86 13.83
CA GLY A 271 -7.58 -3.43 13.98
C GLY A 271 -7.62 -2.97 15.44
N PRO A 272 -7.62 -1.65 15.65
CA PRO A 272 -7.75 -1.04 16.97
C PRO A 272 -9.05 -1.43 17.70
N GLU A 273 -10.06 -1.93 17.00
CA GLU A 273 -11.27 -2.50 17.59
C GLU A 273 -11.00 -3.73 18.47
N LEU A 274 -9.94 -4.49 18.19
CA LEU A 274 -9.49 -5.61 19.02
C LEU A 274 -8.31 -5.20 19.90
N PHE A 275 -7.25 -4.65 19.31
CA PHE A 275 -6.03 -4.27 20.01
C PHE A 275 -6.11 -2.83 20.52
N SER A 276 -6.87 -2.64 21.61
CA SER A 276 -7.11 -1.35 22.27
C SER A 276 -6.50 -1.27 23.68
N LEU A 277 -6.54 -0.09 24.29
CA LEU A 277 -6.16 0.05 25.71
C LEU A 277 -7.12 -0.70 26.65
N ASP A 278 -8.36 -0.96 26.25
CA ASP A 278 -9.30 -1.78 27.02
C ASP A 278 -8.86 -3.24 27.01
N TYR A 279 -8.37 -3.73 25.86
CA TYR A 279 -7.75 -5.05 25.77
C TYR A 279 -6.54 -5.18 26.72
N VAL A 280 -5.67 -4.15 26.76
CA VAL A 280 -4.54 -4.11 27.70
C VAL A 280 -5.02 -4.11 29.15
N ALA A 281 -6.06 -3.33 29.48
CA ALA A 281 -6.60 -3.27 30.84
C ALA A 281 -7.16 -4.63 31.31
N ILE A 282 -7.84 -5.37 30.44
CA ILE A 282 -8.32 -6.73 30.71
C ILE A 282 -7.12 -7.67 30.97
N ALA A 283 -6.09 -7.62 30.13
CA ALA A 283 -4.88 -8.42 30.32
C ALA A 283 -4.15 -8.07 31.63
N GLN A 284 -4.14 -6.80 32.03
CA GLN A 284 -3.57 -6.37 33.31
C GLN A 284 -4.36 -6.87 34.52
N GLN A 285 -5.70 -6.93 34.43
CA GLN A 285 -6.54 -7.54 35.47
C GLN A 285 -6.25 -9.04 35.60
N GLN A 286 -6.20 -9.77 34.49
CA GLN A 286 -5.94 -11.21 34.47
C GLN A 286 -4.55 -11.58 35.02
N SER A 287 -3.54 -10.75 34.73
CA SER A 287 -2.15 -10.97 35.15
C SER A 287 -1.79 -10.32 36.50
N ASN A 288 -2.73 -9.64 37.16
CA ASN A 288 -2.51 -8.84 38.38
C ASN A 288 -1.40 -7.77 38.23
N THR A 289 -1.33 -7.11 37.07
CA THR A 289 -0.31 -6.09 36.73
C THR A 289 -0.87 -4.67 36.64
N LEU A 290 -2.00 -4.38 37.30
CA LEU A 290 -2.61 -3.04 37.33
C LEU A 290 -1.70 -1.93 37.89
N LYS A 291 -0.64 -2.29 38.62
CA LYS A 291 0.35 -1.37 39.21
C LYS A 291 1.69 -1.33 38.48
N ILE A 292 1.76 -1.92 37.28
CA ILE A 292 2.97 -1.86 36.44
C ILE A 292 3.35 -0.40 36.17
N SER A 293 4.64 -0.09 36.14
CA SER A 293 5.09 1.26 35.77
C SER A 293 4.74 1.54 34.29
N PRO A 294 4.51 2.80 33.90
CA PRO A 294 4.31 3.15 32.51
C PRO A 294 5.45 2.70 31.57
N GLU A 295 6.70 2.77 32.03
CA GLU A 295 7.89 2.35 31.30
C GLU A 295 7.91 0.83 31.08
N ASP A 296 7.63 0.05 32.13
CA ASP A 296 7.54 -1.42 32.03
C ASP A 296 6.35 -1.85 31.16
N LEU A 297 5.23 -1.12 31.21
CA LEU A 297 4.09 -1.35 30.33
C LEU A 297 4.49 -1.15 28.87
N LEU A 298 5.14 -0.03 28.54
CA LEU A 298 5.55 0.27 27.17
C LEU A 298 6.60 -0.72 26.66
N CYS A 299 7.55 -1.13 27.52
CA CYS A 299 8.49 -2.22 27.24
C CYS A 299 7.75 -3.52 26.93
N THR A 300 6.73 -3.86 27.73
CA THR A 300 5.92 -5.07 27.56
C THR A 300 5.07 -5.02 26.28
N LEU A 301 4.49 -3.88 25.91
CA LEU A 301 3.73 -3.71 24.66
C LEU A 301 4.64 -3.78 23.42
N SER A 302 5.87 -3.26 23.52
CA SER A 302 6.88 -3.40 22.47
C SER A 302 7.32 -4.86 22.31
N ALA A 303 7.54 -5.58 23.42
CA ALA A 303 7.80 -7.02 23.41
C ALA A 303 6.62 -7.83 22.86
N PHE A 304 5.39 -7.44 23.17
CA PHE A 304 4.18 -8.07 22.67
C PHE A 304 4.12 -8.02 21.14
N THR A 305 4.33 -6.83 20.57
CA THR A 305 4.41 -6.62 19.11
C THR A 305 5.49 -7.49 18.46
N ALA A 306 6.72 -7.45 18.99
CA ALA A 306 7.81 -8.20 18.40
C ALA A 306 7.62 -9.72 18.53
N LYS A 307 7.10 -10.19 19.67
CA LYS A 307 6.86 -11.61 19.94
C LYS A 307 5.68 -12.17 19.15
N SER A 308 4.61 -11.40 18.93
CA SER A 308 3.52 -11.83 18.04
C SER A 308 4.00 -11.98 16.60
N ILE A 309 4.83 -11.03 16.12
CA ILE A 309 5.43 -11.10 14.77
C ILE A 309 6.36 -12.31 14.63
N SER A 310 7.36 -12.45 15.52
CA SER A 310 8.31 -13.55 15.42
C SER A 310 7.62 -14.91 15.61
N GLY A 311 6.66 -15.00 16.53
CA GLY A 311 5.88 -16.22 16.77
C GLY A 311 5.10 -16.64 15.54
N PHE A 312 4.40 -15.72 14.88
CA PHE A 312 3.70 -15.98 13.63
C PHE A 312 4.66 -16.45 12.54
N ILE A 313 5.80 -15.77 12.37
CA ILE A 313 6.79 -16.13 11.34
C ILE A 313 7.36 -17.53 11.58
N SER A 314 7.77 -17.84 12.81
CA SER A 314 8.34 -19.16 13.15
C SER A 314 7.32 -20.30 13.03
N ALA A 315 6.04 -20.03 13.29
CA ALA A 315 4.98 -21.04 13.19
C ALA A 315 4.60 -21.36 11.74
N ASN A 316 4.72 -20.40 10.82
CA ASN A 316 4.20 -20.51 9.46
C ASN A 316 5.28 -20.65 8.37
N PHE A 317 6.53 -20.26 8.66
CA PHE A 317 7.60 -20.23 7.67
C PHE A 317 8.91 -20.84 8.19
N LYS A 318 9.71 -21.37 7.25
CA LYS A 318 11.08 -21.76 7.53
C LYS A 318 11.94 -20.50 7.66
N VAL A 319 12.48 -20.25 8.85
CA VAL A 319 13.29 -19.06 9.16
C VAL A 319 14.63 -19.07 8.43
N GLU A 320 15.26 -20.24 8.27
CA GLU A 320 16.55 -20.39 7.60
C GLU A 320 16.50 -19.95 6.13
N GLY A 321 17.26 -18.91 5.78
CA GLY A 321 17.33 -18.35 4.43
C GLY A 321 16.14 -17.46 4.06
N LEU A 322 15.33 -17.04 5.05
CA LEU A 322 14.20 -16.14 4.85
C LEU A 322 14.68 -14.69 4.75
N HIS A 323 14.17 -13.94 3.78
CA HIS A 323 14.44 -12.49 3.67
C HIS A 323 13.21 -11.71 4.12
N LEU A 324 13.35 -10.94 5.21
CA LEU A 324 12.30 -10.11 5.79
C LEU A 324 12.62 -8.64 5.50
N PHE A 325 11.76 -7.98 4.73
CA PHE A 325 11.86 -6.57 4.43
C PHE A 325 10.81 -5.80 5.25
N THR A 326 11.28 -4.95 6.15
CA THR A 326 10.45 -4.19 7.08
C THR A 326 10.10 -2.81 6.52
N SER A 327 8.89 -2.34 6.81
CA SER A 327 8.38 -1.01 6.44
C SER A 327 7.45 -0.47 7.53
N GLY A 328 6.97 0.78 7.36
CA GLY A 328 6.11 1.44 8.35
C GLY A 328 6.90 2.04 9.53
N GLY A 329 6.21 2.77 10.41
CA GLY A 329 6.83 3.46 11.53
C GLY A 329 7.59 2.53 12.48
N GLY A 330 7.09 1.32 12.70
CA GLY A 330 7.71 0.33 13.58
C GLY A 330 9.00 -0.29 13.02
N ALA A 331 9.27 -0.18 11.71
CA ALA A 331 10.58 -0.55 11.15
C ALA A 331 11.72 0.35 11.67
N LYS A 332 11.39 1.55 12.16
CA LYS A 332 12.33 2.48 12.79
C LYS A 332 12.46 2.26 14.31
N ASN A 333 11.65 1.39 14.90
CA ASN A 333 11.69 1.10 16.33
C ASN A 333 12.81 0.09 16.62
N PRO A 334 13.93 0.51 17.26
CA PRO A 334 15.08 -0.37 17.46
C PRO A 334 14.81 -1.51 18.42
N TYR A 335 13.85 -1.36 19.36
CA TYR A 335 13.45 -2.45 20.25
C TYR A 335 12.86 -3.61 19.44
N ILE A 336 11.88 -3.31 18.57
CA ILE A 336 11.18 -4.32 17.77
C ILE A 336 12.16 -5.00 16.80
N VAL A 337 12.94 -4.22 16.04
CA VAL A 337 13.86 -4.77 15.03
C VAL A 337 14.95 -5.63 15.66
N ASN A 338 15.54 -5.23 16.79
CA ASN A 338 16.56 -6.03 17.47
C ASN A 338 15.98 -7.30 18.09
N TYR A 339 14.75 -7.24 18.60
CA TYR A 339 14.04 -8.42 19.07
C TYR A 339 13.83 -9.42 17.92
N LEU A 340 13.33 -8.96 16.77
CA LEU A 340 13.11 -9.82 15.60
C LEU A 340 14.41 -10.48 15.11
N LYS A 341 15.52 -9.73 15.03
CA LYS A 341 16.85 -10.27 14.68
C LYS A 341 17.29 -11.38 15.63
N THR A 342 17.02 -11.20 16.93
CA THR A 342 17.35 -12.19 17.96
C THR A 342 16.45 -13.42 17.88
N ALA A 343 15.15 -13.22 17.66
CA ALA A 343 14.14 -14.27 17.62
C ALA A 343 14.17 -15.09 16.31
N LEU A 344 14.72 -14.53 15.23
CA LEU A 344 14.76 -15.13 13.89
C LEU A 344 16.20 -15.22 13.35
N PRO A 345 17.12 -15.97 14.00
CA PRO A 345 18.56 -15.92 13.72
C PRO A 345 18.97 -16.42 12.33
N GLY A 346 18.10 -17.14 11.61
CA GLY A 346 18.33 -17.62 10.24
C GLY A 346 17.75 -16.71 9.14
N ALA A 347 17.05 -15.62 9.52
CA ALA A 347 16.45 -14.68 8.59
C ALA A 347 17.34 -13.45 8.39
N THR A 348 17.42 -12.97 7.15
CA THR A 348 17.99 -11.66 6.83
C THR A 348 16.89 -10.62 7.02
N ILE A 349 17.11 -9.61 7.87
CA ILE A 349 16.12 -8.55 8.14
C ILE A 349 16.68 -7.21 7.66
N GLU A 350 16.01 -6.62 6.68
CA GLU A 350 16.39 -5.36 6.03
C GLU A 350 15.19 -4.40 5.96
N ASP A 351 15.43 -3.12 5.67
CA ASP A 351 14.37 -2.16 5.37
C ASP A 351 13.96 -2.27 3.90
N THR A 352 12.68 -2.07 3.58
CA THR A 352 12.18 -2.11 2.19
C THR A 352 12.89 -1.15 1.22
N GLY A 353 13.58 -0.12 1.72
CA GLY A 353 14.41 0.78 0.92
C GLY A 353 15.50 0.07 0.11
N VAL A 354 15.97 -1.11 0.53
CA VAL A 354 16.93 -1.92 -0.26
C VAL A 354 16.33 -2.46 -1.56
N LEU A 355 15.00 -2.51 -1.67
CA LEU A 355 14.27 -2.87 -2.89
C LEU A 355 14.13 -1.68 -3.86
N GLY A 356 14.67 -0.50 -3.51
CA GLY A 356 14.55 0.72 -4.31
C GLY A 356 13.15 1.35 -4.26
N ILE A 357 12.28 0.86 -3.37
CA ILE A 357 10.93 1.39 -3.17
C ILE A 357 11.03 2.51 -2.13
N ASN A 358 10.98 3.76 -2.60
CA ASN A 358 10.82 4.90 -1.69
C ASN A 358 9.41 4.79 -1.04
N PRO A 359 9.30 4.78 0.31
CA PRO A 359 8.01 4.69 1.00
C PRO A 359 6.99 5.74 0.57
N ASP A 360 7.43 7.00 0.39
CA ASP A 360 6.57 8.12 0.00
C ASP A 360 6.11 7.98 -1.46
N ALA A 361 6.94 7.35 -2.30
CA ALA A 361 6.62 7.13 -3.71
C ALA A 361 5.91 5.79 -3.98
N LYS A 362 5.75 4.92 -2.96
CA LYS A 362 5.36 3.52 -3.13
C LYS A 362 4.06 3.38 -3.93
N GLU A 363 3.04 4.14 -3.59
CA GLU A 363 1.74 4.03 -4.25
C GLU A 363 1.78 4.56 -5.69
N ALA A 364 2.48 5.68 -5.94
CA ALA A 364 2.66 6.21 -7.29
C ALA A 364 3.47 5.24 -8.18
N ILE A 365 4.55 4.65 -7.66
CA ILE A 365 5.33 3.59 -8.34
C ILE A 365 4.42 2.40 -8.69
N LEU A 366 3.54 2.01 -7.77
CA LEU A 366 2.61 0.91 -8.00
C LEU A 366 1.63 1.19 -9.14
N PHE A 367 1.09 2.40 -9.25
CA PHE A 367 0.24 2.72 -10.40
C PHE A 367 1.05 2.72 -11.70
N ALA A 368 2.28 3.24 -11.69
CA ALA A 368 3.17 3.14 -12.84
C ALA A 368 3.41 1.67 -13.26
N LEU A 369 3.62 0.78 -12.29
CA LEU A 369 3.73 -0.66 -12.50
C LEU A 369 2.45 -1.26 -13.08
N LEU A 370 1.27 -0.94 -12.54
CA LEU A 370 0.00 -1.42 -13.09
C LEU A 370 -0.19 -0.93 -14.54
N GLY A 371 0.32 0.25 -14.87
CA GLY A 371 0.39 0.73 -16.25
C GLY A 371 1.34 -0.09 -17.13
N ASN A 372 2.50 -0.50 -16.61
CA ASN A 372 3.40 -1.43 -17.30
C ASN A 372 2.72 -2.78 -17.58
N GLU A 373 2.03 -3.34 -16.58
CA GLU A 373 1.29 -4.59 -16.72
C GLU A 373 0.13 -4.45 -17.72
N ALA A 374 -0.58 -3.31 -17.74
CA ALA A 374 -1.62 -3.05 -18.73
C ALA A 374 -1.08 -3.01 -20.17
N LEU A 375 0.18 -2.61 -20.37
CA LEU A 375 0.82 -2.55 -21.69
C LEU A 375 1.34 -3.92 -22.16
N CYS A 376 1.98 -4.67 -21.28
CA CYS A 376 2.74 -5.87 -21.68
C CYS A 376 2.73 -7.04 -20.69
N GLY A 377 1.94 -6.96 -19.61
CA GLY A 377 1.79 -8.05 -18.65
C GLY A 377 0.78 -9.10 -19.09
N GLU A 378 0.61 -10.11 -18.22
CA GLU A 378 -0.41 -11.15 -18.35
C GLU A 378 -1.30 -11.12 -17.10
N PRO A 379 -2.60 -11.42 -17.20
CA PRO A 379 -3.49 -11.42 -16.05
C PRO A 379 -3.11 -12.57 -15.10
N VAL A 380 -2.80 -12.24 -13.84
CA VAL A 380 -2.46 -13.20 -12.80
C VAL A 380 -3.40 -13.09 -11.61
N ALA A 381 -3.86 -14.24 -11.10
CA ALA A 381 -4.59 -14.30 -9.85
C ALA A 381 -3.61 -14.28 -8.69
N ILE A 382 -3.79 -13.37 -7.73
CA ILE A 382 -2.93 -13.24 -6.56
C ILE A 382 -3.77 -13.43 -5.31
N GLY A 383 -3.54 -14.53 -4.59
CA GLY A 383 -4.42 -14.94 -3.49
C GLY A 383 -5.86 -15.10 -3.97
N ASN A 384 -6.80 -14.42 -3.30
CA ASN A 384 -8.22 -14.44 -3.67
C ASN A 384 -8.61 -13.34 -4.68
N ASN A 385 -7.67 -12.53 -5.16
CA ASN A 385 -7.96 -11.49 -6.16
C ASN A 385 -8.06 -12.07 -7.57
N PRO A 386 -8.94 -11.52 -8.43
CA PRO A 386 -9.11 -12.02 -9.77
C PRO A 386 -7.88 -11.75 -10.66
N ALA A 387 -7.70 -12.62 -11.66
CA ALA A 387 -6.74 -12.39 -12.73
C ALA A 387 -7.25 -11.30 -13.68
N ALA A 388 -6.62 -10.13 -13.67
CA ALA A 388 -7.01 -9.01 -14.52
C ALA A 388 -5.84 -8.08 -14.85
N LEU A 389 -5.74 -7.66 -16.11
CA LEU A 389 -4.98 -6.48 -16.52
C LEU A 389 -5.88 -5.26 -16.36
N MET A 390 -5.48 -4.34 -15.49
CA MET A 390 -6.33 -3.27 -15.00
C MET A 390 -6.21 -1.99 -15.83
N GLY A 391 -7.29 -1.20 -15.82
CA GLY A 391 -7.33 0.13 -16.38
C GLY A 391 -8.01 0.27 -17.75
N LYS A 392 -8.03 1.50 -18.25
CA LYS A 392 -8.60 1.95 -19.52
C LYS A 392 -7.65 2.94 -20.19
N PHE A 393 -7.41 2.76 -21.49
CA PHE A 393 -6.53 3.64 -22.25
C PHE A 393 -7.28 4.85 -22.80
N SER A 394 -6.71 6.03 -22.54
CA SER A 394 -7.12 7.34 -23.04
C SER A 394 -6.02 7.89 -23.94
N PHE A 395 -6.37 8.23 -25.16
CA PHE A 395 -5.40 8.65 -26.18
C PHE A 395 -5.30 10.17 -26.27
N PRO A 396 -4.10 10.73 -26.52
CA PRO A 396 -3.95 12.12 -26.93
C PRO A 396 -4.55 12.34 -28.34
N LEU A 397 -4.67 13.60 -28.75
CA LEU A 397 -5.22 14.03 -30.05
C LEU A 397 -4.30 13.71 -31.24
#